data_AF-A0A9P6QVP2-F1
#
_entry.id   AF-A0A9P6QVP2-F1
#
_cell.length_a   1.000
_cell.length_b   1.000
_cell.length_c   1.000
_cell.angle_alpha   90.00
_cell.angle_beta   90.00
_cell.angle_gamma   90.00
#
_symmetry.space_group_name_H-M   'P 1'
#
loop_
_entity.id
_entity.type
_entity.pdbx_description
1 polymer ?
#
loop_
_entity_poly.entity_id
_entity_poly.type
_entity_poly.pdbx_seq_one_letter_code
_entity_poly.pdbx_strand_id
1 'polypeptide(L)'
;MLYAVAFAMGYLLSALVPQSRVSLVGTGFTLAWAIVFSGDAPDLADVMESGASAGYKATSWIWVISAPRYAIEAIYLKELQARPWQEITSQPLSHTYELGQFWWCFQAMACILLGWHVLAFICFKLKDRSKQNN
;
A
#
# COMPACT_ATOMS: atom_id res chain seq x y z
N MET A 1 -9.63 -4.54 5.69
CA MET A 1 -9.24 -3.31 4.97
C MET A 1 -8.29 -3.59 3.82
N LEU A 2 -7.10 -4.15 4.07
CA LEU A 2 -6.12 -4.46 3.02
C LEU A 2 -6.70 -5.29 1.86
N TYR A 3 -7.53 -6.29 2.15
CA TYR A 3 -8.24 -7.07 1.13
C TYR A 3 -9.09 -6.19 0.18
N ALA A 4 -9.83 -5.22 0.72
CA ALA A 4 -10.65 -4.32 -0.09
C ALA A 4 -9.79 -3.45 -1.01
N VAL A 5 -8.63 -2.97 -0.52
CA VAL A 5 -7.67 -2.22 -1.35
C VAL A 5 -7.11 -3.10 -2.46
N ALA A 6 -6.68 -4.32 -2.14
CA ALA A 6 -6.18 -5.28 -3.12
C ALA A 6 -7.25 -5.61 -4.19
N PHE A 7 -8.51 -5.73 -3.77
CA PHE A 7 -9.63 -5.95 -4.67
C PHE A 7 -9.85 -4.75 -5.63
N ALA A 8 -9.87 -3.53 -5.11
CA ALA A 8 -10.01 -2.32 -5.92
C ALA A 8 -8.88 -2.15 -6.93
N MET A 9 -7.65 -2.40 -6.51
CA MET A 9 -6.46 -2.44 -7.36
C MET A 9 -6.56 -3.53 -8.45
N GLY A 10 -7.12 -4.69 -8.11
CA GLY A 10 -7.39 -5.77 -9.07
C GLY A 10 -8.28 -5.31 -10.23
N TYR A 11 -9.28 -4.45 -9.98
CA TYR A 11 -10.07 -3.86 -11.06
C TYR A 11 -9.24 -3.00 -12.00
N LEU A 12 -8.32 -2.19 -11.48
CA LEU A 12 -7.44 -1.39 -12.34
C LEU A 12 -6.55 -2.30 -13.20
N LEU A 13 -5.94 -3.32 -12.61
CA LEU A 13 -5.11 -4.28 -13.35
C LEU A 13 -5.92 -4.99 -14.45
N SER A 14 -7.18 -5.34 -14.18
CA SER A 14 -8.09 -5.93 -15.17
C SER A 14 -8.43 -4.96 -16.32
N ALA A 15 -8.45 -3.66 -16.06
CA ALA A 15 -8.68 -2.64 -17.08
C ALA A 15 -7.44 -2.48 -17.99
N LEU A 16 -6.23 -2.53 -17.42
CA LEU A 16 -4.98 -2.25 -18.13
C LEU A 16 -4.39 -3.47 -18.84
N VAL A 17 -4.52 -4.67 -18.25
CA VAL A 17 -3.85 -5.89 -18.74
C VAL A 17 -4.84 -6.80 -19.47
N PRO A 18 -4.48 -7.37 -20.63
CA PRO A 18 -5.30 -8.38 -21.29
C PRO A 18 -5.56 -9.60 -20.39
N GLN A 19 -6.74 -10.20 -20.50
CA GLN A 19 -7.15 -11.35 -19.69
C GLN A 19 -6.17 -12.53 -19.76
N SER A 20 -5.48 -12.73 -20.89
CA SER A 20 -4.49 -13.80 -21.07
C SER A 20 -3.23 -13.65 -20.21
N ARG A 21 -2.93 -12.43 -19.73
CA ARG A 21 -1.72 -12.14 -18.95
C ARG A 21 -2.01 -11.63 -17.53
N VAL A 22 -3.29 -11.39 -17.21
CA VAL A 22 -3.69 -10.76 -15.95
C VAL A 22 -3.27 -11.58 -14.73
N SER A 23 -3.31 -12.92 -14.82
CA SER A 23 -2.90 -13.80 -13.70
C SER A 23 -1.41 -13.65 -13.38
N LEU A 24 -0.56 -13.68 -14.42
CA LEU A 24 0.89 -13.56 -14.25
C LEU A 24 1.29 -12.17 -13.76
N VAL A 25 0.77 -11.12 -14.42
CA VAL A 25 1.06 -9.73 -14.05
C VAL A 25 0.51 -9.40 -12.66
N GLY A 26 -0.71 -9.87 -12.35
CA GLY A 26 -1.33 -9.66 -11.04
C GLY A 26 -0.54 -10.32 -9.91
N THR A 27 -0.03 -11.53 -10.12
CA THR A 27 0.79 -12.23 -9.13
C THR A 27 2.11 -11.49 -8.88
N GLY A 28 2.84 -11.14 -9.94
CA GLY A 28 4.10 -10.41 -9.82
C GLY A 28 3.91 -9.03 -9.18
N PHE A 29 2.85 -8.32 -9.57
CA PHE A 29 2.49 -7.05 -8.96
C PHE A 29 2.17 -7.22 -7.47
N THR A 30 1.34 -8.20 -7.11
CA THR A 30 0.94 -8.42 -5.71
C THR A 30 2.15 -8.74 -4.84
N LEU A 31 3.09 -9.53 -5.35
CA LEU A 31 4.32 -9.85 -4.63
C LEU A 31 5.19 -8.60 -4.40
N ALA A 32 5.42 -7.81 -5.45
CA ALA A 32 6.18 -6.56 -5.34
C ALA A 32 5.48 -5.56 -4.40
N TRP A 33 4.15 -5.45 -4.50
CA TRP A 33 3.35 -4.54 -3.70
C TRP A 33 3.31 -4.94 -2.23
N ALA A 34 3.15 -6.22 -1.93
CA ALA A 34 3.08 -6.72 -0.57
C ALA A 34 4.45 -6.76 0.12
N ILE A 35 5.54 -7.03 -0.60
CA ILE A 35 6.89 -7.16 0.02
C ILE A 35 7.60 -5.81 -0.04
N VAL A 36 7.83 -5.27 -1.24
CA VAL A 36 8.67 -4.08 -1.42
C VAL A 36 7.97 -2.84 -0.88
N PHE A 37 6.73 -2.62 -1.31
CA PHE A 37 5.99 -1.40 -0.92
C PHE A 37 5.33 -1.49 0.45
N SER A 38 5.57 -2.56 1.21
CA SER A 38 5.23 -2.58 2.63
C SER A 38 6.25 -1.88 3.51
N GLY A 39 7.50 -1.75 3.03
CA GLY A 39 8.60 -1.20 3.83
C GLY A 39 9.23 -2.21 4.80
N ASP A 40 8.99 -3.51 4.61
CA ASP A 40 9.68 -4.59 5.32
C ASP A 40 11.06 -4.88 4.71
N ALA A 41 11.14 -4.94 3.38
CA ALA A 41 12.39 -5.07 2.64
C ALA A 41 12.29 -4.29 1.31
N PRO A 42 12.85 -3.07 1.21
CA PRO A 42 13.73 -2.35 2.16
C PRO A 42 13.01 -1.79 3.39
N ASP A 43 13.76 -1.56 4.49
CA ASP A 43 13.24 -0.94 5.71
C ASP A 43 12.66 0.45 5.39
N LEU A 44 11.43 0.69 5.84
CA LEU A 44 10.74 1.96 5.67
C LEU A 44 11.55 3.14 6.24
N ALA A 45 12.29 2.94 7.33
CA ALA A 45 13.12 3.98 7.94
C ALA A 45 14.19 4.48 6.95
N ASP A 46 14.88 3.55 6.29
CA ASP A 46 15.94 3.85 5.32
C ASP A 46 15.39 4.52 4.05
N VAL A 47 14.17 4.16 3.63
CA VAL A 47 13.51 4.75 2.46
C VAL A 47 13.04 6.18 2.74
N MET A 48 12.60 6.45 3.96
CA MET A 48 12.04 7.74 4.38
C MET A 48 13.10 8.73 4.87
N GLU A 49 14.34 8.29 5.09
CA GLU A 49 15.42 9.13 5.59
C GLU A 49 15.78 10.27 4.62
N SER A 50 16.00 11.48 5.14
CA SER A 50 16.33 12.67 4.33
C SER A 50 17.66 12.55 3.56
N GLY A 51 18.55 11.68 4.04
CA GLY A 51 19.86 11.35 3.47
C GLY A 51 19.87 10.09 2.59
N ALA A 52 18.71 9.45 2.38
CA ALA A 52 18.61 8.27 1.53
C ALA A 52 19.18 8.54 0.13
N SER A 53 19.74 7.49 -0.49
CA SER A 53 20.32 7.57 -1.84
C SER A 53 19.33 8.25 -2.81
N ALA A 54 19.86 9.02 -3.77
CA ALA A 54 19.05 9.92 -4.61
C ALA A 54 17.83 9.23 -5.28
N GLY A 55 17.93 7.91 -5.54
CA GLY A 55 16.82 7.09 -6.04
C GLY A 55 15.65 6.91 -5.06
N TYR A 56 15.92 6.61 -3.78
CA TYR A 56 14.86 6.45 -2.77
C TYR A 56 14.21 7.77 -2.41
N LYS A 57 14.98 8.86 -2.33
CA LYS A 57 14.43 10.19 -2.05
C LYS A 57 13.38 10.64 -3.09
N ALA A 58 13.60 10.32 -4.36
CA ALA A 58 12.66 10.65 -5.44
C ALA A 58 11.43 9.73 -5.50
N THR A 59 11.52 8.52 -4.93
CA THR A 59 10.50 7.46 -5.06
C THR A 59 9.82 7.10 -3.74
N SER A 60 10.22 7.70 -2.62
CA SER A 60 9.67 7.44 -1.27
C SER A 60 8.15 7.65 -1.19
N TRP A 61 7.61 8.55 -2.01
CA TRP A 61 6.15 8.78 -2.11
C TRP A 61 5.38 7.51 -2.52
N ILE A 62 6.00 6.56 -3.23
CA ILE A 62 5.37 5.29 -3.62
C ILE A 62 5.02 4.47 -2.37
N TRP A 63 5.88 4.47 -1.36
CA TRP A 63 5.61 3.83 -0.07
C TRP A 63 4.54 4.58 0.73
N VAL A 64 4.41 5.91 0.56
CA VAL A 64 3.34 6.70 1.18
C VAL A 64 1.97 6.35 0.59
N ILE A 65 1.88 6.06 -0.71
CA ILE A 65 0.59 5.67 -1.33
C ILE A 65 0.32 4.16 -1.29
N SER A 66 1.16 3.39 -0.61
CA SER A 66 1.06 1.94 -0.54
C SER A 66 0.28 1.48 0.68
N ALA A 67 -0.86 0.81 0.47
CA ALA A 67 -1.66 0.30 1.57
C ALA A 67 -0.99 -0.80 2.43
N PRO A 68 -0.16 -1.71 1.88
CA PRO A 68 0.60 -2.68 2.66
C PRO A 68 1.41 -2.07 3.80
N ARG A 69 2.03 -0.90 3.60
CA ARG A 69 2.75 -0.16 4.64
C ARG A 69 1.88 0.07 5.87
N TYR A 70 0.71 0.67 5.66
CA TYR A 70 -0.24 0.98 6.73
C TYR A 70 -0.88 -0.26 7.33
N ALA A 71 -1.01 -1.34 6.56
CA ALA A 71 -1.56 -2.59 7.04
C ALA A 71 -0.60 -3.29 8.01
N ILE A 72 0.69 -3.36 7.70
CA ILE A 72 1.71 -3.93 8.60
C ILE A 72 1.75 -3.14 9.91
N GLU A 73 1.81 -1.82 9.82
CA GLU A 73 1.80 -0.96 11.01
C GLU A 73 0.54 -1.16 11.86
N ALA A 74 -0.65 -1.17 11.25
CA ALA A 74 -1.90 -1.39 11.96
C ALA A 74 -1.99 -2.78 12.63
N ILE A 75 -1.46 -3.82 11.97
CA ILE A 75 -1.38 -5.18 12.54
C ILE A 75 -0.42 -5.17 13.74
N TYR A 76 0.78 -4.62 13.57
CA TYR A 76 1.78 -4.52 14.62
C TYR A 76 1.27 -3.79 15.87
N LEU A 77 0.60 -2.64 15.67
CA LEU A 77 -0.01 -1.89 16.77
C LEU A 77 -1.10 -2.68 17.50
N LYS A 78 -1.91 -3.47 16.77
CA LYS A 78 -2.94 -4.32 17.38
C LYS A 78 -2.35 -5.49 18.15
N GLU A 79 -1.29 -6.10 17.63
CA GLU A 79 -0.56 -7.16 18.33
C GLU A 79 0.10 -6.64 19.60
N LEU A 80 0.67 -5.44 19.58
CA LEU A 80 1.24 -4.81 20.77
C LEU A 80 0.18 -4.48 21.82
N GLN A 81 -0.97 -3.91 21.42
CA GLN A 81 -2.09 -3.61 22.34
C GLN A 81 -2.63 -4.85 23.05
N ALA A 82 -2.53 -6.03 22.43
CA ALA A 82 -2.99 -7.28 23.02
C ALA A 82 -2.03 -7.85 24.09
N ARG A 83 -0.80 -7.33 24.18
CA ARG A 83 0.22 -7.82 25.11
C ARG A 83 0.17 -7.08 26.45
N PRO A 84 0.29 -7.78 27.60
CA PRO A 84 0.14 -7.17 28.93
C PRO A 84 1.42 -6.48 29.47
N TRP A 85 2.46 -6.29 28.65
CA TRP A 85 3.78 -5.81 29.11
C TRP A 85 3.85 -4.27 29.12
N GLN A 86 4.20 -3.66 30.27
CA GLN A 86 4.32 -2.21 30.41
C GLN A 86 5.46 -1.60 29.56
N GLU A 87 6.50 -2.39 29.27
CA GLU A 87 7.69 -2.01 28.49
C GLU A 87 7.36 -1.54 27.05
N ILE A 88 6.21 -1.97 26.52
CA ILE A 88 5.70 -1.59 25.20
C ILE A 88 5.39 -0.08 25.13
N THR A 89 5.08 0.53 26.27
CA THR A 89 4.75 1.96 26.36
C THR A 89 5.98 2.83 26.61
N SER A 90 7.09 2.24 27.05
CA SER A 90 8.28 2.97 27.51
C SER A 90 9.48 2.89 26.56
N GLN A 91 9.45 2.01 25.55
CA GLN A 91 10.51 1.88 24.55
C GLN A 91 10.06 2.42 23.18
N PRO A 92 10.99 2.96 22.36
CA PRO A 92 10.70 3.33 20.98
C PRO A 92 10.30 2.08 20.17
N LEU A 93 9.24 2.18 19.39
CA LEU A 93 8.76 1.10 18.53
C LEU A 93 9.65 0.95 17.28
N SER A 94 9.58 -0.21 16.63
CA SER A 94 10.35 -0.51 15.42
C SER A 94 10.00 0.41 14.24
N HIS A 95 10.96 0.58 13.33
CA HIS A 95 10.92 1.31 12.05
C HIS A 95 10.58 2.80 12.14
N THR A 96 9.39 3.18 12.62
CA THR A 96 8.92 4.57 12.84
C THR A 96 7.54 4.62 13.48
N TYR A 97 7.04 3.48 13.99
CA TYR A 97 5.64 3.31 14.36
C TYR A 97 5.27 4.07 15.62
N GLU A 98 4.05 4.59 15.67
CA GLU A 98 3.52 5.31 16.83
C GLU A 98 2.26 4.63 17.37
N LEU A 99 2.19 4.43 18.69
CA LEU A 99 1.08 3.72 19.37
C LEU A 99 -0.31 4.34 19.11
N GLY A 100 -0.37 5.63 18.77
CA GLY A 100 -1.60 6.37 18.48
C GLY A 100 -2.03 6.33 17.00
N GLN A 101 -1.21 5.83 16.08
CA GLN A 101 -1.42 5.99 14.64
C GLN A 101 -2.32 4.92 13.99
N PHE A 102 -2.87 3.98 14.76
CA PHE A 102 -3.75 2.94 14.23
C PHE A 102 -4.90 3.51 13.39
N TRP A 103 -5.56 4.57 13.89
CA TRP A 103 -6.68 5.19 13.17
C TRP A 103 -6.22 5.93 11.92
N TRP A 104 -5.06 6.55 11.98
CA TRP A 104 -4.45 7.22 10.83
C TRP A 104 -4.09 6.21 9.73
N CYS A 105 -3.51 5.07 10.08
CA CYS A 105 -3.26 3.96 9.14
C CYS A 105 -4.55 3.49 8.46
N PHE A 106 -5.64 3.39 9.22
CA PHE A 106 -6.94 3.01 8.70
C PHE A 106 -7.51 4.05 7.72
N GLN A 107 -7.42 5.33 8.06
CA GLN A 107 -7.83 6.44 7.19
C GLN A 107 -6.98 6.51 5.92
N ALA A 108 -5.66 6.34 6.02
CA ALA A 108 -4.77 6.30 4.87
C ALA A 108 -5.13 5.17 3.90
N MET A 109 -5.38 3.95 4.43
CA MET A 109 -5.87 2.84 3.61
C MET A 109 -7.23 3.13 2.96
N ALA A 110 -8.15 3.81 3.65
CA ALA A 110 -9.44 4.20 3.09
C ALA A 110 -9.29 5.21 1.94
N CYS A 111 -8.39 6.19 2.07
CA CYS A 111 -8.07 7.14 1.01
C CYS A 111 -7.46 6.43 -0.21
N ILE A 112 -6.53 5.49 0.01
CA ILE A 112 -5.92 4.70 -1.07
C ILE A 112 -6.98 3.83 -1.77
N LEU A 113 -7.89 3.22 -1.02
CA LEU A 113 -9.00 2.44 -1.58
C LEU A 113 -9.83 3.29 -2.55
N LEU A 114 -10.24 4.48 -2.12
CA LEU A 114 -11.00 5.41 -2.96
C LEU A 114 -10.20 5.83 -4.19
N GLY A 115 -8.90 6.11 -4.02
CA GLY A 115 -8.00 6.41 -5.13
C GLY A 115 -7.97 5.33 -6.20
N TRP A 116 -7.85 4.05 -5.80
CA TRP A 116 -7.90 2.93 -6.76
C TRP A 116 -9.24 2.81 -7.48
N HIS A 117 -10.36 3.02 -6.78
CA HIS A 117 -11.68 3.00 -7.42
C HIS A 117 -11.85 4.13 -8.45
N VAL A 118 -11.40 5.34 -8.12
CA VAL A 118 -11.41 6.48 -9.05
C VAL A 118 -10.55 6.19 -10.28
N LEU A 119 -9.32 5.70 -10.08
CA LEU A 119 -8.43 5.32 -11.17
C LEU A 119 -9.04 4.23 -12.06
N ALA A 120 -9.59 3.17 -11.46
CA ALA A 120 -10.24 2.09 -12.20
C ALA A 120 -11.42 2.62 -13.02
N PHE A 121 -12.27 3.46 -12.43
CA PHE A 121 -13.39 4.08 -13.12
C PHE A 121 -12.95 4.91 -14.34
N ILE A 122 -11.91 5.74 -14.17
CA ILE A 122 -11.34 6.53 -15.26
C ILE A 122 -10.80 5.61 -16.37
N CYS A 123 -10.03 4.58 -16.02
CA CYS A 123 -9.48 3.63 -16.99
C CYS A 123 -10.57 2.89 -17.77
N PHE A 124 -11.63 2.43 -17.09
CA PHE A 124 -12.76 1.80 -17.77
C PHE A 124 -13.45 2.76 -18.74
N LYS A 125 -13.67 4.02 -18.34
CA LYS A 125 -14.26 5.05 -19.21
C LYS A 125 -13.41 5.36 -20.44
N LEU A 126 -12.08 5.46 -20.28
CA LEU A 126 -11.17 5.70 -21.39
C LEU A 126 -11.15 4.52 -22.37
N LYS A 127 -11.16 3.29 -21.86
CA LYS A 127 -11.15 2.07 -22.69
C LYS A 127 -12.47 1.87 -23.43
N ASP A 128 -13.59 2.18 -22.80
CA ASP A 128 -14.91 2.13 -23.43
C ASP A 128 -14.99 3.11 -24.61
N ARG A 129 -14.52 4.35 -24.42
CA ARG A 129 -14.44 5.35 -25.50
C ARG A 129 -13.56 4.90 -26.67
N SER A 130 -12.46 4.20 -26.42
CA SER A 130 -11.62 3.65 -27.50
C SER A 130 -12.30 2.55 -28.33
N LYS A 131 -13.25 1.81 -27.74
CA LYS A 131 -14.03 0.81 -28.46
C LYS A 131 -15.16 1.43 -29.27
N GLN A 132 -15.68 2.58 -28.84
CA GLN A 132 -16.81 3.24 -29.45
C GLN A 132 -16.43 4.09 -30.68
N ASN A 133 -15.16 4.49 -30.78
CA ASN A 133 -14.60 5.29 -31.88
C ASN A 133 -13.87 4.46 -32.96
N ASN A 134 -13.89 3.13 -32.84
CA ASN A 134 -13.41 2.17 -33.85
C ASN A 134 -14.61 1.39 -34.41
#